data_AF-A0A3B7DEY7-F1
#
_entry.id   AF-A0A3B7DEY7-F1
#
_cell.length_a   1.000
_cell.length_b   1.000
_cell.length_c   1.000
_cell.angle_alpha   90.00
_cell.angle_beta   90.00
_cell.angle_gamma   90.00
#
_symmetry.space_group_name_H-M   'P 1'
#
loop_
_entity.id
_entity.type
_entity.pdbx_description
1 polymer ?
#
loop_
_entity_poly.entity_id
_entity_poly.type
_entity_poly.pdbx_seq_one_letter_code
_entity_poly.pdbx_strand_id
1 'polypeptide(L)'
;MPPHRSWSSTYRLSSESRQQRILRTVHRLDDPGIVALGTTRDTRPAVVIECSSANAEFRARRIVHTLDLLAERIETSRASGLCAPEPPQSTHLAGLPIPRRLTRLVPTDRLRRLL
;
A
#
# COMPACT_ATOMS: atom_id res chain seq x y z
N MET A 1 21.91 -8.43 -7.69
CA MET A 1 21.28 -8.10 -6.39
C MET A 1 19.83 -8.52 -6.45
N PRO A 2 19.27 -9.17 -5.43
CA PRO A 2 17.85 -9.54 -5.44
C PRO A 2 16.99 -8.25 -5.47
N PRO A 3 15.79 -8.27 -6.08
CA PRO A 3 14.90 -7.12 -6.04
C PRO A 3 14.47 -6.92 -4.58
N HIS A 4 14.99 -5.87 -3.95
CA HIS A 4 14.50 -5.45 -2.64
C HIS A 4 12.99 -5.21 -2.78
N ARG A 5 12.17 -5.81 -1.91
CA ARG A 5 10.73 -5.55 -1.89
C ARG A 5 10.52 -4.08 -1.58
N SER A 6 10.21 -3.28 -2.60
CA SER A 6 9.95 -1.86 -2.42
C SER A 6 8.59 -1.65 -1.77
N TRP A 7 8.58 -0.77 -0.79
CA TRP A 7 7.37 -0.24 -0.16
C TRP A 7 7.16 1.13 -0.77
N SER A 8 6.05 1.36 -1.48
CA SER A 8 5.70 2.71 -1.91
C SER A 8 4.51 3.23 -1.13
N SER A 9 4.56 4.50 -0.73
CA SER A 9 3.46 5.19 -0.06
C SER A 9 3.21 6.53 -0.72
N THR A 10 1.95 6.79 -1.06
CA THR A 10 1.51 8.06 -1.62
C THR A 10 0.80 8.86 -0.54
N TYR A 11 1.25 10.09 -0.32
CA TYR A 11 0.68 11.01 0.64
C TYR A 11 0.06 12.20 -0.08
N ARG A 12 -1.23 12.42 0.12
CA ARG A 12 -1.90 13.67 -0.22
C ARG A 12 -1.56 14.71 0.85
N LEU A 13 -1.24 15.91 0.40
CA LEU A 13 -0.78 17.00 1.23
C LEU A 13 -1.78 18.16 1.22
N SER A 14 -1.62 19.05 2.19
CA SER A 14 -2.45 20.25 2.35
C SER A 14 -2.04 21.40 1.43
N SER A 15 -0.81 21.42 0.91
CA SER A 15 -0.34 22.47 -0.01
C SER A 15 0.93 22.07 -0.79
N GLU A 16 1.15 22.71 -1.94
CA GLU A 16 2.38 22.57 -2.74
C GLU A 16 3.64 23.02 -1.97
N SER A 17 3.54 24.06 -1.15
CA SER A 17 4.66 24.50 -0.32
C SER A 17 5.15 23.40 0.63
N ARG A 18 4.22 22.60 1.18
CA ARG A 18 4.57 21.44 2.02
C ARG A 18 5.14 20.31 1.19
N GLN A 19 4.62 20.05 0.00
CA GLN A 19 5.18 19.09 -0.96
C GLN A 19 6.65 19.39 -1.25
N GLN A 20 6.96 20.64 -1.64
CA GLN A 20 8.34 21.06 -1.92
C GLN A 20 9.24 21.00 -0.68
N ARG A 21 8.69 21.26 0.51
CA ARG A 21 9.44 21.11 1.76
C ARG A 21 9.76 19.64 2.04
N ILE A 22 8.80 18.73 1.88
CA ILE A 22 8.99 17.29 2.05
C ILE A 22 10.02 16.76 1.05
N LEU A 23 9.89 17.07 -0.25
CA LEU A 23 10.85 16.64 -1.26
C LEU A 23 12.27 17.10 -0.94
N ARG A 24 12.45 18.38 -0.56
CA ARG A 24 13.76 18.91 -0.16
C ARG A 24 14.29 18.25 1.10
N THR A 25 13.44 18.00 2.10
CA THR A 25 13.87 17.33 3.34
C THR A 25 14.31 15.90 3.06
N VAL A 26 13.53 15.12 2.31
CA VAL A 26 13.88 13.74 1.94
C VAL A 26 15.20 13.72 1.16
N HIS A 27 15.36 14.61 0.18
CA HIS A 27 16.60 14.71 -0.58
C HIS A 27 17.81 15.10 0.28
N ARG A 28 17.64 16.01 1.25
CA ARG A 28 18.71 16.41 2.17
C ARG A 28 19.06 15.38 3.23
N LEU A 29 18.13 14.49 3.57
CA LEU A 29 18.40 13.40 4.51
C LEU A 29 19.33 12.35 3.92
N ASP A 30 19.33 12.19 2.59
CA ASP A 30 20.17 11.23 1.86
C ASP A 30 20.13 9.82 2.47
N ASP A 31 18.95 9.41 2.96
CA ASP A 31 18.75 8.09 3.56
C ASP A 31 18.66 7.05 2.42
N PRO A 32 19.58 6.07 2.36
CA PRO A 32 19.62 5.09 1.27
C PRO A 32 18.37 4.20 1.21
N GLY A 33 17.54 4.19 2.26
CA GLY A 33 16.29 3.45 2.31
C GLY A 33 15.04 4.27 1.99
N ILE A 34 15.13 5.58 1.72
CA ILE A 34 13.98 6.45 1.49
C ILE A 34 14.24 7.33 0.25
N VAL A 35 13.41 7.17 -0.78
CA VAL A 35 13.51 7.94 -2.02
C VAL A 35 12.16 8.59 -2.31
N ALA A 36 12.16 9.90 -2.56
CA ALA A 36 10.97 10.57 -3.10
C ALA A 36 10.94 10.40 -4.62
N LEU A 37 9.94 9.68 -5.13
CA LEU A 37 9.81 9.40 -6.58
C LEU A 37 9.25 10.59 -7.36
N GLY A 38 8.54 11.49 -6.68
CA GLY A 38 8.02 12.71 -7.28
C GLY A 38 6.61 13.04 -6.81
N THR A 39 5.86 13.66 -7.72
CA THR A 39 4.55 14.26 -7.49
C THR A 39 3.51 13.69 -8.45
N THR A 40 2.24 13.63 -8.06
CA THR A 40 1.15 13.28 -8.99
C THR A 40 0.67 14.53 -9.74
N ARG A 41 0.07 14.35 -10.93
CA ARG A 41 -0.53 15.44 -11.73
C ARG A 41 -1.95 15.82 -11.26
N ASP A 42 -2.37 15.37 -10.07
CA ASP A 42 -3.70 15.62 -9.56
C ASP A 42 -3.90 17.08 -9.14
N THR A 43 -5.17 17.48 -9.03
CA THR A 43 -5.60 18.79 -8.51
C THR A 43 -5.22 19.01 -7.03
N ARG A 44 -4.76 17.98 -6.33
CA ARG A 44 -4.29 18.07 -4.95
C ARG A 44 -2.82 17.67 -4.87
N PRO A 45 -1.99 18.41 -4.12
CA PRO A 45 -0.57 18.12 -4.02
C PRO A 45 -0.37 16.76 -3.35
N ALA A 46 0.49 15.93 -3.93
CA ALA A 46 0.81 14.62 -3.38
C ALA A 46 2.28 14.26 -3.61
N VAL A 47 2.83 13.41 -2.75
CA VAL A 47 4.20 12.88 -2.87
C VAL A 47 4.16 11.37 -2.83
N VAL A 48 4.96 10.75 -3.70
CA VAL A 48 5.21 9.32 -3.69
C VAL A 48 6.57 9.07 -3.07
N ILE A 49 6.62 8.25 -2.02
CA ILE A 49 7.87 7.86 -1.35
C ILE A 49 8.04 6.35 -1.52
N GLU A 50 9.18 5.97 -2.08
CA GLU A 50 9.66 4.59 -2.11
C GLU A 50 10.58 4.34 -0.92
N CYS A 51 10.42 3.17 -0.31
CA CYS A 51 11.14 2.75 0.86
C CYS A 51 11.67 1.33 0.67
N SER A 52 12.92 1.09 1.09
CA SER A 52 13.56 -0.24 0.98
C SER A 52 13.04 -1.25 2.01
N SER A 53 12.32 -0.79 3.03
CA SER A 53 11.81 -1.62 4.13
C SER A 53 10.63 -0.96 4.84
N ALA A 54 9.92 -1.74 5.66
CA ALA A 54 8.86 -1.23 6.53
C ALA A 54 9.37 -0.20 7.57
N ASN A 55 10.60 -0.38 8.06
CA ASN A 55 11.20 0.58 9.00
C ASN A 55 11.49 1.92 8.31
N ALA A 56 11.96 1.89 7.07
CA ALA A 56 12.14 3.09 6.26
C ALA A 56 10.80 3.79 5.98
N GLU A 57 9.73 3.04 5.70
CA GLU A 57 8.37 3.61 5.55
C GLU A 57 7.90 4.29 6.84
N PHE A 58 8.13 3.69 8.00
CA PHE A 58 7.75 4.32 9.27
C PHE A 58 8.49 5.65 9.49
N ARG A 59 9.79 5.71 9.18
CA ARG A 59 10.57 6.96 9.25
C ARG A 59 10.08 7.99 8.24
N ALA A 60 9.86 7.58 7.00
CA ALA A 60 9.31 8.45 5.94
C ALA A 60 7.96 9.04 6.35
N ARG A 61 7.06 8.21 6.87
CA ARG A 61 5.76 8.63 7.39
C ARG A 61 5.89 9.68 8.50
N ARG A 62 6.82 9.50 9.43
CA ARG A 62 7.08 10.48 10.50
C ARG A 62 7.54 11.81 9.95
N ILE A 63 8.44 11.81 8.96
CA ILE A 63 8.91 13.02 8.28
C ILE A 63 7.73 13.75 7.62
N VAL A 64 6.92 13.02 6.85
CA VAL A 64 5.74 13.59 6.17
C VAL A 64 4.78 14.22 7.17
N HIS A 65 4.37 13.51 8.22
CA HIS A 65 3.43 14.06 9.22
C HIS A 65 4.02 15.22 10.03
N THR A 66 5.34 15.25 10.24
CA THR A 66 6.00 16.36 10.95
C THR A 66 5.97 17.64 10.10
N LEU A 67 6.11 17.50 8.78
CA LEU A 67 6.10 18.62 7.84
C LEU A 67 4.69 19.00 7.37
N ASP A 68 3.77 18.04 7.41
CA ASP A 68 2.35 18.20 7.10
C ASP A 68 1.48 17.34 8.03
N LEU A 69 0.99 17.96 9.11
CA LEU A 69 0.11 17.29 10.07
C LEU A 69 -1.21 16.80 9.45
N LEU A 70 -1.64 17.39 8.34
CA LEU A 70 -2.87 17.06 7.63
C LEU A 70 -2.62 16.08 6.47
N ALA A 71 -1.40 15.54 6.34
CA ALA A 71 -1.09 14.59 5.30
C ALA A 71 -1.94 13.31 5.45
N GLU A 72 -2.58 12.91 4.36
CA GLU A 72 -3.37 11.69 4.27
C GLU A 72 -2.60 10.66 3.44
N ARG A 73 -2.40 9.45 3.96
CA ARG A 73 -1.85 8.36 3.16
C ARG A 73 -2.98 7.77 2.31
N ILE A 74 -2.90 7.97 1.00
CA ILE A 74 -3.96 7.58 0.06
C ILE A 74 -3.68 6.25 -0.65
N GLU A 75 -2.42 5.85 -0.74
CA GLU A 75 -2.03 4.59 -1.37
C GLU A 75 -0.82 4.01 -0.65
N THR A 76 -0.75 2.69 -0.60
CA THR A 76 0.42 1.96 -0.11
C THR A 76 0.57 0.68 -0.91
N SER A 77 1.62 0.58 -1.72
CA SER A 77 1.96 -0.66 -2.38
C SER A 77 3.08 -1.34 -1.61
N ARG A 78 2.89 -2.62 -1.33
CA ARG A 78 3.96 -3.52 -0.90
C ARG A 78 4.23 -4.39 -2.09
N ALA A 79 5.49 -4.51 -2.50
CA ALA A 79 5.93 -5.57 -3.38
C ALA A 79 5.75 -6.94 -2.68
N SER A 80 4.52 -7.38 -2.49
CA SER A 80 4.19 -8.79 -2.45
C SER A 80 4.37 -9.26 -3.87
N GLY A 81 5.39 -10.10 -4.11
CA GLY A 81 5.45 -10.84 -5.37
C GLY A 81 4.07 -11.46 -5.62
N LEU A 82 3.55 -11.27 -6.83
CA LEU A 82 2.20 -11.60 -7.32
C LEU A 82 1.16 -10.46 -7.16
N CYS A 83 1.17 -9.53 -8.13
CA CYS A 83 -0.08 -8.94 -8.60
C CYS A 83 -0.54 -9.83 -9.76
N ALA A 84 -1.53 -10.70 -9.52
CA ALA A 84 -2.24 -11.38 -10.59
C ALA A 84 -2.96 -10.31 -11.45
N PRO A 85 -3.09 -10.49 -12.77
CA PRO A 85 -3.84 -9.56 -13.60
C PRO A 85 -5.31 -9.57 -13.15
N GLU A 86 -5.85 -8.38 -12.92
CA GLU A 86 -7.28 -8.20 -12.67
C GLU A 86 -8.09 -8.77 -13.84
N PRO A 87 -9.14 -9.57 -13.59
CA PRO A 87 -9.99 -10.04 -14.68
C PRO A 87 -10.81 -8.86 -15.22
N PRO A 88 -10.88 -8.66 -16.54
CA PRO A 88 -11.75 -7.63 -17.11
C PRO A 88 -13.21 -8.01 -16.85
N GLN A 89 -13.93 -7.10 -16.19
CA GLN A 89 -15.37 -7.23 -16.04
C GLN A 89 -16.09 -6.94 -17.38
N SER A 90 -17.15 -7.72 -17.60
CA SER A 90 -18.26 -7.52 -18.56
C SER A 90 -17.96 -7.98 -20.00
N THR A 91 -18.75 -8.81 -20.69
CA THR A 91 -20.18 -9.19 -20.55
C THR A 91 -20.44 -10.39 -21.48
N HIS A 92 -21.21 -11.43 -21.08
CA HIS A 92 -22.31 -11.98 -21.89
C HIS A 92 -23.06 -13.13 -21.19
N LEU A 93 -24.38 -13.06 -21.33
CA LEU A 93 -25.42 -13.96 -20.87
C LEU A 93 -25.38 -15.39 -21.45
N ALA A 94 -26.01 -16.28 -20.69
CA ALA A 94 -26.77 -17.48 -21.07
C ALA A 94 -26.07 -18.86 -21.04
N GLY A 95 -26.64 -19.76 -20.24
CA GLY A 95 -26.80 -21.16 -20.65
C GLY A 95 -26.37 -22.26 -19.69
N LEU A 96 -27.30 -22.65 -18.80
CA LEU A 96 -27.58 -24.04 -18.40
C LEU A 96 -26.68 -24.75 -17.35
N PRO A 97 -27.23 -25.77 -16.62
CA PRO A 97 -27.05 -25.92 -15.17
C PRO A 97 -26.33 -27.22 -14.74
N ILE A 98 -26.25 -27.44 -13.40
CA ILE A 98 -26.08 -28.73 -12.65
C ILE A 98 -24.63 -29.01 -12.17
N PRO A 99 -24.37 -29.72 -11.02
CA PRO A 99 -25.22 -30.11 -9.87
C PRO A 99 -24.69 -29.66 -8.49
N ARG A 100 -25.65 -29.56 -7.55
CA ARG A 100 -25.45 -29.73 -6.11
C ARG A 100 -25.11 -31.19 -5.78
N ARG A 101 -23.90 -31.51 -5.31
CA ARG A 101 -23.60 -32.65 -4.40
C ARG A 101 -22.32 -32.35 -3.61
N LEU A 102 -22.45 -32.06 -2.31
CA LEU A 102 -22.15 -32.98 -1.21
C LEU A 102 -20.64 -33.05 -0.87
N THR A 103 -20.24 -32.22 0.08
CA THR A 103 -19.25 -32.63 1.09
C THR A 103 -19.76 -32.18 2.46
N ARG A 104 -20.54 -33.08 3.07
CA ARG A 104 -20.68 -33.15 4.53
C ARG A 104 -19.30 -33.49 5.10
N LEU A 105 -18.82 -32.69 6.04
CA LEU A 105 -18.01 -33.17 7.16
C LEU A 105 -18.43 -32.34 8.39
N VAL A 106 -18.87 -33.07 9.42
CA VAL A 106 -19.53 -32.61 10.65
C VAL A 106 -18.46 -32.20 11.70
N PRO A 107 -18.81 -31.75 12.92
CA PRO A 107 -18.11 -30.66 13.60
C PRO A 107 -17.19 -31.23 14.71
N THR A 108 -16.14 -30.48 15.07
CA THR A 108 -15.39 -30.77 16.31
C THR A 108 -15.66 -29.66 17.31
N ASP A 109 -16.79 -29.81 17.99
CA ASP A 109 -17.01 -29.22 19.30
C ASP A 109 -16.35 -30.14 20.35
N ARG A 110 -15.83 -29.53 21.42
CA ARG A 110 -15.19 -30.12 22.62
C ARG A 110 -13.68 -30.39 22.59
N LEU A 111 -12.93 -29.42 23.11
CA LEU A 111 -11.97 -29.69 24.19
C LEU A 111 -12.29 -28.78 25.37
N ARG A 112 -13.03 -29.36 26.33
CA ARG A 112 -13.20 -28.84 27.68
C ARG A 112 -11.86 -28.90 28.42
N ARG A 113 -11.63 -27.86 29.24
CA ARG A 113 -10.99 -27.86 30.57
C ARG A 113 -9.64 -28.57 30.70
N LEU A 114 -8.62 -27.77 31.02
CA LEU A 114 -7.78 -27.94 32.21
C LEU A 114 -6.91 -26.69 32.34
N LEU A 115 -7.31 -25.80 33.23
CA LEU A 115 -6.52 -25.11 34.26
C LEU A 115 -7.44 -24.11 34.98
#